data_AF-A0A1E3NQB1-F1
#
_entry.id   AF-A0A1E3NQB1-F1
#
_cell.length_a   1.000
_cell.length_b   1.000
_cell.length_c   1.000
_cell.angle_alpha   90.00
_cell.angle_beta   90.00
_cell.angle_gamma   90.00
#
_symmetry.space_group_name_H-M   'P 1'
#
loop_
_entity.id
_entity.type
_entity.pdbx_description
1 polymer ?
#
loop_
_entity_poly.entity_id
_entity_poly.type
_entity_poly.pdbx_seq_one_letter_code
_entity_poly.pdbx_strand_id
1 'polypeptide(L)'
;MSLPVTIPDLRFEETFKAKLIKNAIEENQAKHTTKDGEIDKHISTGLILKTLFVDQIVMPFIQSFLLSSLLFYIRPLVTVSARKGHTLGVSLVSFIRSTGRTIFFLNPSE
;
A
#
# COMPACT_ATOMS: atom_id res chain seq x y z
N MET A 1 -22.26 14.32 -35.81
CA MET A 1 -22.08 14.18 -34.35
C MET A 1 -21.15 13.00 -34.14
N SER A 2 -19.83 13.24 -34.11
CA SER A 2 -18.83 12.18 -33.96
C SER A 2 -18.76 11.75 -32.50
N LEU A 3 -18.93 10.45 -32.25
CA LEU A 3 -18.77 9.86 -30.92
C LEU A 3 -17.38 10.21 -30.38
N PRO A 4 -17.24 10.55 -29.08
CA PRO A 4 -15.93 10.79 -28.50
C PRO A 4 -15.07 9.54 -28.69
N VAL A 5 -13.91 9.70 -29.31
CA VAL A 5 -12.91 8.64 -29.41
C VAL A 5 -12.41 8.39 -28.00
N THR A 6 -12.93 7.35 -27.37
CA THR A 6 -12.42 6.85 -26.09
C THR A 6 -11.04 6.28 -26.36
N ILE A 7 -10.00 7.10 -26.20
CA ILE A 7 -8.62 6.67 -26.34
C ILE A 7 -8.38 5.66 -25.20
N PRO A 8 -8.15 4.37 -25.49
CA PRO A 8 -7.78 3.42 -24.45
C PRO A 8 -6.47 3.90 -23.82
N ASP A 9 -6.40 3.86 -22.49
CA ASP A 9 -5.28 4.43 -21.74
C ASP A 9 -3.97 3.74 -22.16
N LEU A 10 -3.07 4.49 -22.80
CA LEU A 10 -1.77 3.97 -23.26
C LEU A 10 -0.98 3.33 -22.11
N ARG A 11 -1.15 3.85 -20.88
CA ARG A 11 -0.48 3.28 -19.69
C ARG A 11 -0.95 1.88 -19.38
N PHE A 12 -2.24 1.60 -19.59
CA PHE A 12 -2.78 0.26 -19.40
C PHE A 12 -2.18 -0.70 -20.41
N GLU A 13 -2.14 -0.33 -21.69
CA GLU A 13 -1.62 -1.20 -22.74
C GLU A 13 -0.13 -1.51 -22.56
N GLU A 14 0.68 -0.51 -22.19
CA GLU A 14 2.11 -0.70 -21.90
C GLU A 14 2.34 -1.58 -20.66
N THR A 15 1.63 -1.31 -19.57
CA THR A 15 1.72 -2.11 -18.33
C THR A 15 1.26 -3.54 -18.57
N PHE A 16 0.21 -3.70 -19.38
CA PHE A 16 -0.35 -4.98 -19.76
C PHE A 16 0.64 -5.78 -20.62
N LYS A 17 1.21 -5.17 -21.68
CA LYS A 17 2.24 -5.80 -22.52
C LYS A 17 3.46 -6.19 -21.69
N ALA A 18 3.92 -5.34 -20.78
CA ALA A 18 5.05 -5.63 -19.91
C ALA A 18 4.79 -6.83 -18.99
N LYS A 19 3.60 -6.90 -18.36
CA LYS A 19 3.20 -8.02 -17.51
C LYS A 19 2.97 -9.31 -18.29
N LEU A 20 2.42 -9.21 -19.50
CA LEU A 20 2.22 -10.34 -20.39
C LEU A 20 3.56 -10.94 -20.83
N ILE A 21 4.52 -10.11 -21.25
CA ILE A 21 5.87 -10.54 -21.62
C ILE A 21 6.55 -11.20 -20.42
N LYS A 22 6.46 -10.59 -19.23
CA LYS A 22 7.01 -11.15 -17.99
C LYS A 22 6.43 -12.53 -17.65
N ASN A 23 5.10 -12.64 -17.65
CA ASN A 23 4.41 -13.90 -17.32
C ASN A 23 4.63 -14.98 -18.37
N ALA A 24 4.73 -14.62 -19.65
CA ALA A 24 5.05 -15.58 -20.72
C ALA A 24 6.49 -16.10 -20.58
N ILE A 25 7.45 -15.27 -20.16
CA ILE A 25 8.83 -15.71 -19.88
C ILE A 25 8.84 -16.67 -18.68
N GLU A 26 8.13 -16.32 -17.59
CA GLU A 26 8.01 -17.19 -16.41
C GLU A 26 7.31 -18.53 -16.73
N GLU A 27 6.28 -18.51 -17.58
CA GLU A 27 5.57 -19.73 -17.98
C GLU A 27 6.38 -20.61 -18.95
N ASN A 28 7.17 -20.03 -19.85
CA ASN A 28 8.10 -20.78 -20.72
C ASN A 28 9.27 -21.39 -19.93
N GLN A 29 9.74 -20.72 -18.88
CA GLN A 29 10.71 -21.31 -17.95
C GLN A 29 10.09 -22.45 -17.12
N ALA A 30 8.80 -22.37 -16.78
CA ALA A 30 8.08 -23.43 -16.08
C ALA A 30 7.63 -24.60 -16.99
N LYS A 31 7.47 -24.39 -18.30
CA LYS A 31 6.99 -25.38 -19.28
C LYS A 31 8.05 -26.26 -19.93
N HIS A 32 9.30 -26.22 -19.46
CA HIS A 32 10.28 -27.27 -19.79
C HIS A 32 9.91 -28.68 -19.25
N THR A 33 8.75 -28.82 -18.61
CA THR A 33 8.10 -30.12 -18.37
C THR A 33 6.62 -30.02 -18.77
N THR A 34 6.31 -30.08 -20.06
CA THR A 34 5.24 -30.93 -20.64
C THR A 34 5.02 -30.54 -22.12
N LYS A 35 5.59 -31.40 -22.99
CA LYS A 35 5.14 -31.85 -24.31
C LYS A 35 4.74 -30.84 -25.41
N ASP A 36 5.57 -30.89 -26.45
CA ASP A 36 5.21 -31.01 -27.87
C ASP A 36 4.46 -29.84 -28.53
N GLY A 37 5.25 -28.93 -29.08
CA GLY A 37 5.30 -28.80 -30.54
C GLY A 37 4.14 -28.10 -31.25
N GLU A 38 3.98 -26.80 -31.03
CA GLU A 38 3.71 -25.82 -32.12
C GLU A 38 3.95 -24.41 -31.55
N ILE A 39 4.91 -23.67 -32.11
CA ILE A 39 5.11 -22.26 -31.77
C ILE A 39 4.03 -21.48 -32.50
N ASP A 40 2.81 -21.59 -32.01
CA ASP A 40 1.75 -20.72 -32.44
C ASP A 40 1.85 -19.41 -31.68
N LYS A 41 1.99 -18.35 -32.46
CA LYS A 41 2.01 -16.94 -32.06
C LYS A 41 0.64 -16.49 -31.52
N HIS A 42 -0.12 -17.38 -30.91
CA HIS A 42 -1.30 -17.10 -30.12
C HIS A 42 -0.85 -16.95 -28.68
N ILE A 43 -0.49 -15.72 -28.32
CA ILE A 43 -0.51 -15.27 -26.92
C ILE A 43 -1.82 -15.78 -26.33
N SER A 44 -1.72 -16.81 -25.47
CA SER A 44 -2.89 -17.50 -24.95
C SER A 44 -3.82 -16.49 -24.29
N THR A 45 -5.03 -16.35 -24.80
CA THR A 45 -6.11 -15.53 -24.23
C THR A 45 -6.32 -15.85 -22.75
N GLY A 46 -6.02 -17.09 -22.34
CA GLY A 46 -6.03 -17.50 -20.94
C GLY A 46 -4.99 -16.78 -20.07
N LEU A 47 -3.78 -16.53 -20.59
CA LEU A 47 -2.74 -15.79 -19.89
C LEU A 47 -3.11 -14.31 -19.75
N ILE A 48 -3.67 -13.72 -20.82
CA ILE A 48 -4.22 -12.37 -20.82
C ILE A 48 -5.28 -12.23 -19.72
N LEU A 49 -6.26 -13.13 -19.70
CA LEU A 49 -7.38 -13.09 -18.77
C LEU A 49 -6.93 -13.31 -17.32
N LYS A 50 -6.01 -14.26 -17.10
CA LYS A 50 -5.42 -14.50 -15.77
C LYS A 50 -4.69 -13.26 -15.25
N THR A 51 -3.87 -12.64 -16.10
CA THR A 51 -3.08 -11.46 -15.71
C THR A 51 -4.01 -10.30 -15.37
N LEU A 52 -5.06 -10.08 -16.17
CA LEU A 52 -6.05 -9.02 -15.96
C LEU A 52 -6.89 -9.25 -14.70
N PHE A 53 -7.28 -10.50 -14.42
CA PHE A 53 -8.02 -10.85 -13.21
C PHE A 53 -7.19 -10.61 -11.94
N VAL A 54 -5.92 -11.02 -11.96
CA VAL A 54 -5.01 -10.79 -10.82
C VAL A 54 -4.78 -9.29 -10.60
N ASP A 55 -4.58 -8.53 -11.67
CA ASP A 55 -4.28 -7.10 -11.56
C ASP A 55 -5.50 -6.28 -11.11
N GLN A 56 -6.66 -6.56 -11.70
CA GLN A 56 -7.87 -5.76 -11.50
C GLN A 56 -8.64 -6.15 -10.23
N ILE A 57 -8.54 -7.41 -9.79
CA ILE A 57 -9.35 -7.94 -8.68
C ILE A 57 -8.46 -8.35 -7.52
N VAL A 58 -7.45 -9.20 -7.75
CA VAL A 58 -6.67 -9.75 -6.64
C VAL A 58 -5.80 -8.69 -5.97
N MET A 59 -5.14 -7.84 -6.75
CA MET A 59 -4.24 -6.79 -6.24
C MET A 59 -4.95 -5.76 -5.34
N PRO A 60 -6.09 -5.15 -5.73
CA PRO A 60 -6.81 -4.23 -4.84
C PRO A 60 -7.39 -4.93 -3.60
N PHE A 61 -7.83 -6.19 -3.71
CA PHE A 61 -8.30 -6.94 -2.55
C PHE A 61 -7.20 -7.20 -1.53
N ILE A 62 -6.00 -7.59 -1.98
CA ILE A 62 -4.84 -7.77 -1.11
C ILE A 62 -4.47 -6.45 -0.43
N GLN A 63 -4.50 -5.34 -1.17
CA GLN A 63 -4.21 -4.01 -0.61
C GLN A 63 -5.23 -3.62 0.47
N SER A 64 -6.53 -3.83 0.23
CA SER A 64 -7.58 -3.56 1.21
C SER A 64 -7.45 -4.45 2.45
N PHE A 65 -7.11 -5.73 2.27
CA PHE A 65 -6.90 -6.67 3.36
C PHE A 65 -5.68 -6.32 4.22
N LEU A 66 -4.55 -5.99 3.58
CA LEU A 66 -3.32 -5.54 4.25
C LEU A 66 -3.57 -4.25 5.04
N LEU A 67 -4.21 -3.26 4.42
CA LEU A 67 -4.51 -2.00 5.08
C LEU A 67 -5.46 -2.19 6.26
N SER A 68 -6.48 -3.03 6.12
CA SER A 68 -7.43 -3.32 7.21
C SER A 68 -6.75 -4.04 8.36
N SER A 69 -5.90 -5.03 8.07
CA SER A 69 -5.12 -5.76 9.07
C SER A 69 -4.12 -4.85 9.79
N LEU A 70 -3.46 -3.97 9.04
CA LEU A 70 -2.55 -2.97 9.59
C LEU A 70 -3.29 -2.01 10.53
N LEU A 71 -4.45 -1.50 10.14
CA LEU A 71 -5.26 -0.63 10.98
C LEU A 71 -5.76 -1.33 12.25
N PHE A 72 -6.11 -2.62 12.15
CA PHE A 72 -6.49 -3.42 13.30
C PHE A 72 -5.34 -3.54 14.32
N TYR A 73 -4.10 -3.65 13.82
CA TYR A 73 -2.90 -3.71 14.65
C TYR A 73 -2.49 -2.35 15.23
N ILE A 74 -2.64 -1.27 14.46
CA ILE A 74 -2.30 0.10 14.90
C ILE A 74 -3.28 0.61 15.97
N ARG A 75 -4.56 0.20 15.92
CA ARG A 75 -5.59 0.64 16.88
C ARG A 75 -5.17 0.52 18.35
N PRO A 76 -4.78 -0.66 18.88
CA PRO A 76 -4.35 -0.78 20.27
C PRO A 76 -3.07 0.00 20.55
N LEU A 77 -2.17 0.13 19.57
CA LEU A 77 -0.93 0.87 19.70
C LEU A 77 -1.19 2.37 19.92
N VAL A 78 -2.13 2.95 19.16
CA VAL A 78 -2.56 4.33 19.33
C VAL A 78 -3.23 4.54 20.69
N THR A 79 -4.06 3.60 21.14
CA THR A 79 -4.72 3.69 22.45
C THR A 79 -3.71 3.66 23.60
N VAL A 80 -2.66 2.82 23.51
CA VAL A 80 -1.58 2.77 24.52
C VAL A 80 -0.72 4.04 24.47
N SER A 81 -0.36 4.51 23.28
CA SER A 81 0.41 5.74 23.09
C SER A 81 -0.35 6.97 23.59
N ALA A 82 -1.66 7.06 23.37
CA ALA A 82 -2.49 8.14 23.87
C ALA A 82 -2.54 8.16 25.41
N ARG A 83 -2.65 6.99 26.06
CA ARG A 83 -2.60 6.87 27.53
C ARG A 83 -1.26 7.31 28.11
N LYS A 84 -0.14 6.90 27.48
CA LYS A 84 1.21 7.35 27.88
C LYS A 84 1.41 8.84 27.64
N GLY A 85 0.88 9.36 26.53
CA GLY A 85 0.93 10.78 26.17
C GLY A 85 0.21 11.68 27.16
N HIS A 86 -0.96 11.27 27.66
CA HIS A 86 -1.68 12.02 28.70
C HIS A 86 -0.85 12.16 29.99
N THR A 87 -0.24 11.06 30.46
CA THR A 87 0.59 11.07 31.67
C THR A 87 1.85 11.93 31.48
N LEU A 88 2.50 11.84 30.32
CA LEU A 88 3.66 12.69 29.99
C LEU A 88 3.26 14.17 29.91
N GLY A 89 2.12 14.49 29.30
CA GLY A 89 1.61 15.85 29.20
C GLY A 89 1.32 16.46 30.57
N VAL A 90 0.64 15.73 31.46
CA VAL A 90 0.38 16.21 32.83
C VAL A 90 1.70 16.39 33.60
N SER A 91 2.66 15.48 33.44
CA SER A 91 3.98 15.59 34.07
C SER A 91 4.80 16.77 33.53
N LEU A 92 4.69 17.07 32.24
CA LEU A 92 5.38 18.20 31.63
C LEU A 92 4.77 19.53 32.09
N VAL A 93 3.45 19.62 32.13
CA VAL A 93 2.73 20.81 32.62
C VAL A 93 3.02 21.05 34.10
N SER A 94 3.04 20.00 34.92
CA SER A 94 3.40 20.13 36.35
C SER A 94 4.86 20.55 36.53
N PHE A 95 5.78 20.04 35.70
CA PHE A 95 7.18 20.43 35.69
C PHE A 95 7.36 21.89 35.28
N ILE A 96 6.71 22.33 34.19
CA ILE A 96 6.76 23.72 33.71
C ILE A 96 6.18 24.68 34.77
N ARG A 97 5.04 24.32 35.37
CA ARG A 97 4.43 25.12 36.44
C ARG A 97 5.31 25.19 37.69
N SER A 98 5.95 24.09 38.07
CA SER A 98 6.88 24.05 39.21
C SER A 98 8.09 24.93 38.95
N THR A 99 8.75 24.73 37.81
CA THR A 99 9.92 25.51 37.39
C THR A 99 9.60 26.99 37.23
N GLY A 100 8.46 27.35 36.65
CA GLY A 100 8.00 28.74 36.55
C GLY A 100 7.72 29.37 37.92
N ARG A 101 7.21 28.61 38.88
CA ARG A 101 7.00 29.08 40.26
C ARG A 101 8.32 29.28 40.99
N THR A 102 9.30 28.40 40.79
CA THR A 102 10.65 28.54 41.36
C THR A 102 11.40 29.74 40.76
N ILE A 103 11.32 29.94 39.44
CA ILE A 103 11.93 31.09 38.75
C ILE A 103 11.26 32.41 39.18
N PHE A 104 9.94 32.43 39.36
CA PHE A 104 9.22 33.60 39.89
C PHE A 104 9.61 33.92 41.34
N PHE A 105 9.83 32.90 42.18
CA PHE A 105 10.34 33.08 43.55
C PHE A 105 11.81 33.53 43.61
N LEU A 106 12.60 33.27 42.57
CA LEU A 106 14.00 33.69 42.43
C LEU A 106 14.16 35.10 41.84
N ASN A 107 13.06 35.72 41.39
CA ASN A 107 13.03 37.12 40.96
C ASN A 107 11.98 37.90 41.77
N PRO A 108 12.22 38.12 43.08
CA PRO A 108 11.48 39.14 43.80
C PRO A 108 11.96 40.48 43.25
N SER A 109 11.19 41.06 42.34
CA SER A 109 11.40 42.44 41.90
C SER A 109 11.09 43.39 43.06
N GLU A 110 12.09 43.65 43.90
CA GLU A 110 12.30 44.90 44.64
C GLU A 110 13.78 45.27 44.61
#